data_AF-A0A949PIR5-F1
#
_entry.id   AF-A0A949PIR5-F1
#
_cell.length_a   1.000
_cell.length_b   1.000
_cell.length_c   1.000
_cell.angle_alpha   90.00
_cell.angle_beta   90.00
_cell.angle_gamma   90.00
#
_symmetry.space_group_name_H-M   'P 1'
#
loop_
_entity.id
_entity.type
_entity.pdbx_description
1 polymer ?
#
loop_
_entity_poly.entity_id
_entity_poly.type
_entity_poly.pdbx_seq_one_letter_code
_entity_poly.pdbx_strand_id
1 'polypeptide(L)'
;MSKTLRMKPMKKLFLLYITLPFLLSEVAFSADFEKGRRAYDVGNFETARKELEPLAEKGNATAQSLVGDMYADGQGVAQDYKAAAHWFSRSAEQGNASAQYRLGLMFARGESVPQSDKFAGAWFRVAAENGAIEAQYALGQFLAKGLGMQLDYVEAYMWFDIASMRGNEEAREQRGKVATNSTSNELEYAKKATQECIAKDYRECATAAPGPIWSFLRDCWAFLYGNSVEDFVSNLFIYFLVVPLFLTYVLGLLKAFVVFLFAPPVDHHGKVGSSGSDDGGTADSGFGFNFGFGDGGGDGGGGGDGGGD
;
A
#
# COMPACT_ATOMS: atom_id res chain seq x y z
N MET A 1 58.77 -14.42 -77.07
CA MET A 1 59.50 -13.93 -75.87
C MET A 1 58.51 -13.74 -74.73
N SER A 2 58.34 -14.75 -73.87
CA SER A 2 57.49 -14.65 -72.66
C SER A 2 58.36 -14.25 -71.48
N LYS A 3 58.13 -13.06 -70.90
CA LYS A 3 58.83 -12.59 -69.69
C LYS A 3 58.13 -13.18 -68.48
N THR A 4 58.79 -14.10 -67.79
CA THR A 4 58.36 -14.63 -66.49
C THR A 4 58.54 -13.57 -65.40
N LEU A 5 57.44 -12.99 -64.92
CA LEU A 5 57.43 -12.10 -63.75
C LEU A 5 57.76 -12.90 -62.48
N ARG A 6 58.94 -12.65 -61.92
CA ARG A 6 59.45 -13.29 -60.71
C ARG A 6 58.89 -12.56 -59.47
N MET A 7 57.77 -13.01 -58.93
CA MET A 7 57.21 -12.50 -57.68
C MET A 7 58.11 -12.90 -56.49
N LYS A 8 58.63 -11.91 -55.75
CA LYS A 8 59.36 -12.12 -54.47
C LYS A 8 58.40 -12.66 -53.39
N PRO A 9 58.89 -13.44 -52.40
CA PRO A 9 58.02 -14.14 -51.46
C PRO A 9 57.33 -13.17 -50.49
N MET A 10 56.06 -12.83 -50.77
CA MET A 10 55.18 -12.03 -49.90
C MET A 10 54.69 -12.76 -48.63
N LYS A 11 55.29 -13.90 -48.27
CA LYS A 11 54.82 -14.71 -47.13
C LYS A 11 55.05 -14.03 -45.78
N LYS A 12 56.10 -13.21 -45.64
CA LYS A 12 56.38 -12.49 -44.38
C LYS A 12 55.49 -11.26 -44.16
N LEU A 13 55.03 -10.61 -45.23
CA LEU A 13 54.13 -9.44 -45.14
C LEU A 13 52.67 -9.87 -44.86
N PHE A 14 52.26 -11.00 -45.43
CA PHE A 14 50.91 -11.56 -45.24
C PHE A 14 50.69 -12.08 -43.81
N LEU A 15 51.71 -12.68 -43.19
CA LEU A 15 51.66 -13.13 -41.79
C LEU A 15 51.55 -11.96 -40.81
N LEU A 16 52.23 -10.84 -41.08
CA LEU A 16 52.13 -9.64 -40.23
C LEU A 16 50.72 -9.02 -40.29
N TYR A 17 50.08 -9.05 -41.46
CA TYR A 17 48.73 -8.49 -41.66
C TYR A 17 47.61 -9.35 -41.07
N ILE A 18 47.86 -10.63 -40.82
CA ILE A 18 46.91 -11.55 -40.17
C ILE A 18 47.05 -11.51 -38.64
N THR A 19 48.24 -11.25 -38.10
CA THR A 19 48.45 -11.17 -36.64
C THR A 19 48.24 -9.76 -36.07
N LEU A 20 48.39 -8.70 -36.87
CA LEU A 20 48.21 -7.31 -36.43
C LEU A 20 46.75 -6.97 -36.03
N PRO A 21 45.69 -7.49 -36.69
CA PRO A 21 44.32 -7.32 -36.21
C PRO A 21 44.00 -8.16 -34.97
N PHE A 22 44.68 -9.29 -34.77
CA PHE A 22 44.50 -10.18 -33.61
C PHE A 22 45.14 -9.62 -32.32
N LEU A 23 46.11 -8.70 -32.46
CA LEU A 23 46.68 -7.94 -31.35
C LEU A 23 45.89 -6.66 -31.02
N LEU A 24 44.98 -6.23 -31.91
CA LEU A 24 44.15 -5.04 -31.73
C LEU A 24 42.68 -5.36 -31.41
N SER A 25 42.26 -6.62 -31.52
CA SER A 25 40.98 -7.08 -31.00
C SER A 25 41.07 -7.26 -29.48
N GLU A 26 40.55 -6.27 -28.76
CA GLU A 26 39.96 -6.38 -27.42
C GLU A 26 40.93 -6.43 -26.23
N VAL A 27 41.51 -5.27 -25.89
CA VAL A 27 41.40 -4.85 -24.48
C VAL A 27 40.00 -4.27 -24.32
N ALA A 28 38.99 -5.14 -24.33
CA ALA A 28 37.66 -4.75 -23.87
C ALA A 28 37.82 -4.45 -22.38
N PHE A 29 37.82 -3.17 -22.02
CA PHE A 29 37.80 -2.75 -20.63
C PHE A 29 36.45 -3.20 -20.06
N SER A 30 36.40 -4.40 -19.47
CA SER A 30 35.23 -4.87 -18.75
C SER A 30 35.16 -4.05 -17.47
N ALA A 31 34.25 -3.08 -17.45
CA ALA A 31 33.93 -2.32 -16.26
C ALA A 31 33.65 -3.30 -15.10
N ASP A 32 34.35 -3.10 -13.98
CA ASP A 32 34.25 -3.96 -12.80
C ASP A 32 33.45 -3.24 -11.71
N PHE A 33 32.26 -3.77 -11.41
CA PHE A 33 31.33 -3.19 -10.44
C PHE A 33 31.96 -3.07 -9.05
N GLU A 34 32.65 -4.11 -8.58
CA GLU A 34 33.24 -4.13 -7.24
C GLU A 34 34.40 -3.16 -7.14
N LYS A 35 35.18 -3.03 -8.22
CA LYS A 35 36.22 -2.01 -8.32
C LYS A 35 35.62 -0.60 -8.26
N GLY A 36 34.56 -0.35 -9.02
CA GLY A 36 33.85 0.94 -9.02
C GLY A 36 33.26 1.27 -7.66
N ARG A 37 32.62 0.30 -7.00
CA ARG A 37 32.05 0.45 -5.66
C ARG A 37 33.11 0.71 -4.60
N ARG A 38 34.20 -0.06 -4.58
CA ARG A 38 35.32 0.21 -3.64
C ARG A 38 35.92 1.59 -3.87
N ALA A 39 36.06 2.01 -5.13
CA ALA A 39 36.53 3.35 -5.46
C ALA A 39 35.57 4.43 -4.94
N TYR A 40 34.26 4.20 -5.04
CA TYR A 40 33.24 5.08 -4.47
C TYR A 40 33.36 5.18 -2.94
N ASP A 41 33.46 4.03 -2.25
CA ASP A 41 33.53 3.96 -0.79
C ASP A 41 34.78 4.66 -0.20
N VAL A 42 35.91 4.64 -0.92
CA VAL A 42 37.14 5.36 -0.52
C VAL A 42 37.18 6.81 -0.99
N GLY A 43 36.14 7.30 -1.68
CA GLY A 43 36.05 8.67 -2.19
C GLY A 43 36.85 8.95 -3.47
N ASN A 44 37.34 7.91 -4.16
CA ASN A 44 37.95 8.05 -5.49
C ASN A 44 36.86 8.08 -6.57
N PHE A 45 36.16 9.20 -6.63
CA PHE A 45 35.00 9.37 -7.49
C PHE A 45 35.33 9.38 -8.98
N GLU A 46 36.53 9.81 -9.39
CA GLU A 46 36.93 9.72 -10.79
C GLU A 46 37.00 8.27 -11.29
N THR A 47 37.61 7.39 -10.48
CA THR A 47 37.70 5.96 -10.80
C THR A 47 36.33 5.30 -10.65
N ALA A 48 35.57 5.65 -9.60
CA ALA A 48 34.22 5.14 -9.40
C ALA A 48 33.35 5.43 -10.62
N ARG A 49 33.33 6.68 -11.11
CA ARG A 49 32.58 7.08 -12.30
C ARG A 49 32.96 6.25 -13.51
N LYS A 50 34.27 6.15 -13.77
CA LYS A 50 34.80 5.44 -14.95
C LYS A 50 34.39 3.97 -14.99
N GLU A 51 34.29 3.32 -13.83
CA GLU A 51 33.87 1.92 -13.71
C GLU A 51 32.34 1.78 -13.63
N LEU A 52 31.63 2.71 -12.99
CA LEU A 52 30.19 2.59 -12.72
C LEU A 52 29.31 3.13 -13.85
N GLU A 53 29.69 4.20 -14.56
CA GLU A 53 28.88 4.77 -15.66
C GLU A 53 28.56 3.76 -16.76
N PRO A 54 29.53 2.99 -17.30
CA PRO A 54 29.23 1.98 -18.33
C PRO A 54 28.29 0.87 -17.82
N LEU A 55 28.33 0.57 -16.52
CA LEU A 55 27.45 -0.42 -15.89
C LEU A 55 26.04 0.15 -15.68
N ALA A 56 25.95 1.44 -15.32
CA ALA A 56 24.69 2.16 -15.19
C ALA A 56 23.97 2.26 -16.55
N GLU A 57 24.71 2.53 -17.62
CA GLU A 57 24.21 2.53 -19.00
C GLU A 57 23.67 1.16 -19.41
N LYS A 58 24.35 0.08 -19.01
CA LYS A 58 23.91 -1.31 -19.22
C LYS A 58 22.73 -1.74 -18.35
N GLY A 59 22.22 -0.86 -17.48
CA GLY A 59 21.02 -1.11 -16.69
C GLY A 59 21.27 -1.60 -15.27
N ASN A 60 22.51 -1.65 -14.77
CA ASN A 60 22.74 -2.08 -13.38
C ASN A 60 22.14 -1.06 -12.40
N ALA A 61 21.07 -1.45 -11.69
CA ALA A 61 20.34 -0.55 -10.81
C ALA A 61 21.21 0.06 -9.70
N THR A 62 22.10 -0.72 -9.08
CA THR A 62 22.98 -0.21 -8.02
C THR A 62 24.00 0.79 -8.58
N ALA A 63 24.58 0.51 -9.74
CA ALA A 63 25.48 1.45 -10.42
C ALA A 63 24.75 2.74 -10.79
N GLN A 64 23.50 2.65 -11.28
CA GLN A 64 22.66 3.83 -11.56
C GLN A 64 22.41 4.65 -10.29
N SER A 65 22.14 4.02 -9.14
CA SER A 65 21.97 4.74 -7.87
C SER A 65 23.26 5.46 -7.48
N LEU A 66 24.40 4.78 -7.53
CA LEU A 66 25.70 5.37 -7.16
C LEU A 66 26.09 6.51 -8.10
N VAL A 67 25.91 6.35 -9.41
CA VAL A 67 26.14 7.44 -10.37
C VAL A 67 25.18 8.60 -10.11
N GLY A 68 23.91 8.31 -9.77
CA GLY A 68 22.95 9.32 -9.34
C GLY A 68 23.42 10.10 -8.12
N ASP A 69 23.94 9.42 -7.09
CA ASP A 69 24.52 10.05 -5.90
C ASP A 69 25.68 10.98 -6.26
N MET A 70 26.55 10.55 -7.17
CA MET A 70 27.68 11.37 -7.63
C MET A 70 27.22 12.68 -8.28
N TYR A 71 26.18 12.63 -9.12
CA TYR A 71 25.59 13.84 -9.71
C TYR A 71 24.84 14.69 -8.68
N ALA A 72 24.14 14.08 -7.72
CA ALA A 72 23.39 14.80 -6.68
C ALA A 72 24.31 15.55 -5.72
N ASP A 73 25.44 14.93 -5.34
CA ASP A 73 26.38 15.47 -4.35
C ASP A 73 27.58 16.18 -5.00
N GLY A 74 27.69 16.18 -6.34
CA GLY A 74 28.80 16.80 -7.07
C GLY A 74 30.16 16.12 -6.85
N GLN A 75 30.15 14.79 -6.68
CA GLN A 75 31.31 13.99 -6.34
C GLN A 75 31.98 13.43 -7.61
N GLY A 76 33.15 13.97 -7.97
CA GLY A 76 33.86 13.58 -9.20
C GLY A 76 33.18 14.03 -10.51
N VAL A 77 32.03 14.69 -10.41
CA VAL A 77 31.29 15.37 -11.49
C VAL A 77 30.74 16.70 -10.98
N ALA A 78 30.41 17.62 -11.89
CA ALA A 78 29.66 18.81 -11.50
C ALA A 78 28.27 18.40 -10.98
N GLN A 79 27.82 19.06 -9.90
CA GLN A 79 26.50 18.79 -9.34
C GLN A 79 25.41 19.09 -10.38
N ASP A 80 24.56 18.10 -10.62
CA ASP A 80 23.43 18.21 -11.54
C ASP A 80 22.27 17.37 -11.04
N TYR A 81 21.32 18.03 -10.38
CA TYR A 81 20.11 17.38 -9.88
C TYR A 81 19.26 16.77 -11.00
N LYS A 82 19.25 17.31 -12.22
CA LYS A 82 18.46 16.71 -13.32
C LYS A 82 19.09 15.40 -13.76
N ALA A 83 20.41 15.34 -13.87
CA ALA A 83 21.13 14.10 -14.16
C ALA A 83 20.93 13.08 -13.03
N ALA A 84 20.99 13.52 -11.77
CA ALA A 84 20.72 12.66 -10.62
C ALA A 84 19.30 12.08 -10.65
N ALA A 85 18.27 12.91 -10.83
CA ALA A 85 16.87 12.46 -10.96
C ALA A 85 16.71 11.44 -12.09
N HIS A 86 17.38 11.64 -13.23
CA HIS A 86 17.34 10.69 -14.33
C HIS A 86 17.88 9.32 -13.93
N TRP A 87 19.06 9.27 -13.31
CA TRP A 87 19.67 8.01 -12.88
C TRP A 87 18.91 7.33 -11.75
N PHE A 88 18.47 8.10 -10.75
CA PHE A 88 17.65 7.56 -9.67
C PHE A 88 16.31 7.02 -10.16
N SER A 89 15.64 7.69 -11.12
CA SER A 89 14.39 7.20 -11.71
C SER A 89 14.56 5.81 -12.32
N ARG A 90 15.58 5.62 -13.15
CA ARG A 90 15.88 4.32 -13.78
C ARG A 90 16.23 3.22 -12.78
N SER A 91 16.91 3.59 -11.70
CA SER A 91 17.26 2.65 -10.63
C SER A 91 16.05 2.29 -9.76
N ALA A 92 15.20 3.28 -9.46
CA ALA A 92 14.01 3.13 -8.64
C ALA A 92 12.93 2.27 -9.32
N GLU A 93 12.77 2.40 -10.65
CA GLU A 93 11.90 1.55 -11.47
C GLU A 93 12.27 0.06 -11.39
N GLN A 94 13.54 -0.25 -11.08
CA GLN A 94 14.04 -1.62 -10.90
C GLN A 94 13.94 -2.11 -9.45
N GLY A 95 13.32 -1.33 -8.55
CA GLY A 95 13.15 -1.72 -7.14
C GLY A 95 14.33 -1.36 -6.25
N ASN A 96 15.28 -0.54 -6.70
CA ASN A 96 16.39 -0.13 -5.84
C ASN A 96 15.90 0.82 -4.73
N ALA A 97 15.92 0.34 -3.49
CA ALA A 97 15.39 1.07 -2.33
C ALA A 97 16.14 2.39 -2.06
N SER A 98 17.46 2.42 -2.25
CA SER A 98 18.27 3.64 -2.08
C SER A 98 17.90 4.71 -3.10
N ALA A 99 17.71 4.33 -4.37
CA ALA A 99 17.29 5.26 -5.40
C ALA A 99 15.85 5.76 -5.19
N GLN A 100 14.93 4.90 -4.76
CA GLN A 100 13.56 5.30 -4.40
C GLN A 100 13.56 6.31 -3.25
N TYR A 101 14.39 6.08 -2.23
CA TYR A 101 14.59 7.04 -1.14
C TYR A 101 15.14 8.38 -1.65
N ARG A 102 16.17 8.36 -2.50
CA ARG A 102 16.75 9.57 -3.08
C ARG A 102 15.73 10.36 -3.90
N LEU A 103 14.90 9.71 -4.73
CA LEU A 103 13.81 10.39 -5.42
C LEU A 103 12.82 11.02 -4.46
N GLY A 104 12.46 10.31 -3.37
CA GLY A 104 11.61 10.85 -2.32
C GLY A 104 12.18 12.14 -1.73
N LEU A 105 13.48 12.19 -1.45
CA LEU A 105 14.15 13.40 -0.99
C LEU A 105 14.12 14.52 -2.03
N MET A 106 14.34 14.22 -3.31
CA MET A 106 14.29 15.21 -4.38
C MET A 106 12.90 15.84 -4.49
N PHE A 107 11.82 15.05 -4.38
CA PHE A 107 10.46 15.57 -4.30
C PHE A 107 10.19 16.36 -3.02
N ALA A 108 10.72 15.94 -1.86
CA ALA A 108 10.54 16.66 -0.61
C ALA A 108 11.21 18.05 -0.62
N ARG A 109 12.32 18.19 -1.35
CA ARG A 109 13.13 19.41 -1.40
C ARG A 109 12.89 20.26 -2.65
N GLY A 110 12.21 19.74 -3.66
CA GLY A 110 12.05 20.41 -4.94
C GLY A 110 13.34 20.47 -5.78
N GLU A 111 14.24 19.50 -5.61
CA GLU A 111 15.51 19.44 -6.33
C GLU A 111 15.27 18.85 -7.73
N SER A 112 15.37 19.65 -8.79
CA SER A 112 15.09 19.30 -10.20
C SER A 112 13.65 18.90 -10.56
N VAL A 113 12.85 18.49 -9.58
CA VAL A 113 11.41 18.19 -9.69
C VAL A 113 10.61 19.18 -8.84
N PRO A 114 9.35 19.48 -9.18
CA PRO A 114 8.50 20.30 -8.31
C PRO A 114 8.36 19.69 -6.93
N GLN A 115 8.47 20.53 -5.88
CA GLN A 115 8.32 20.06 -4.51
C GLN A 115 6.93 19.45 -4.30
N SER A 116 6.88 18.26 -3.71
CA SER A 116 5.63 17.58 -3.38
C SER A 116 5.82 16.56 -2.26
N ASP A 117 5.29 16.88 -1.08
CA ASP A 117 5.30 15.97 0.05
C ASP A 117 4.50 14.68 -0.23
N LYS A 118 3.45 14.78 -1.07
CA LYS A 118 2.65 13.63 -1.47
C LYS A 118 3.48 12.62 -2.27
N PHE A 119 4.21 13.09 -3.28
CA PHE A 119 5.08 12.21 -4.07
C PHE A 119 6.28 11.72 -3.25
N ALA A 120 6.86 12.58 -2.41
CA ALA A 120 7.93 12.20 -1.50
C ALA A 120 7.49 11.07 -0.55
N GLY A 121 6.33 11.22 0.09
CA GLY A 121 5.76 10.21 0.97
C GLY A 121 5.47 8.88 0.28
N ALA A 122 4.98 8.91 -0.96
CA ALA A 122 4.76 7.71 -1.76
C ALA A 122 6.09 6.98 -2.07
N TRP A 123 7.13 7.71 -2.48
CA TRP A 123 8.45 7.12 -2.72
C TRP A 123 9.11 6.58 -1.45
N PHE A 124 8.98 7.29 -0.33
CA PHE A 124 9.47 6.79 0.96
C PHE A 124 8.75 5.52 1.40
N ARG A 125 7.45 5.39 1.14
CA ARG A 125 6.72 4.15 1.39
C ARG A 125 7.28 2.99 0.62
N VAL A 126 7.39 3.12 -0.70
CA VAL A 126 7.94 2.04 -1.55
C VAL A 126 9.38 1.69 -1.15
N ALA A 127 10.21 2.69 -0.84
CA ALA A 127 11.58 2.46 -0.38
C ALA A 127 11.65 1.78 0.99
N ALA A 128 10.75 2.12 1.92
CA ALA A 128 10.67 1.53 3.25
C ALA A 128 10.23 0.07 3.19
N GLU A 129 9.26 -0.24 2.32
CA GLU A 129 8.80 -1.61 2.02
C GLU A 129 9.87 -2.44 1.29
N ASN A 130 10.75 -1.81 0.52
CA ASN A 130 11.94 -2.45 -0.04
C ASN A 130 13.14 -2.46 0.93
N GLY A 131 12.92 -2.09 2.20
CA GLY A 131 13.89 -2.28 3.27
C GLY A 131 14.98 -1.21 3.40
N ALA A 132 14.85 -0.03 2.80
CA ALA A 132 15.77 1.08 3.07
C ALA A 132 15.53 1.67 4.47
N ILE A 133 16.54 1.64 5.35
CA ILE A 133 16.44 2.08 6.75
C ILE A 133 16.15 3.59 6.82
N GLU A 134 16.79 4.36 5.94
CA GLU A 134 16.64 5.80 5.81
C GLU A 134 15.22 6.16 5.36
N ALA A 135 14.65 5.35 4.46
CA ALA A 135 13.26 5.53 4.02
C ALA A 135 12.26 5.16 5.12
N GLN A 136 12.51 4.10 5.88
CA GLN A 136 11.68 3.72 7.03
C GLN A 136 11.62 4.88 8.04
N TYR A 137 12.77 5.49 8.35
CA TYR A 137 12.83 6.68 9.20
C TYR A 137 12.12 7.90 8.58
N ALA A 138 12.36 8.20 7.31
CA ALA A 138 11.75 9.34 6.62
C ALA A 138 10.22 9.21 6.54
N LEU A 139 9.72 8.01 6.25
CA LEU A 139 8.29 7.71 6.23
C LEU A 139 7.67 7.91 7.61
N GLY A 140 8.32 7.42 8.68
CA GLY A 140 7.88 7.67 10.06
C GLY A 140 7.76 9.17 10.37
N GLN A 141 8.69 9.99 9.89
CA GLN A 141 8.60 11.45 10.03
C GLN A 141 7.44 12.06 9.26
N PHE A 142 7.20 11.60 8.03
CA PHE A 142 6.11 12.11 7.19
C PHE A 142 4.75 11.80 7.82
N LEU A 143 4.57 10.59 8.36
CA LEU A 143 3.37 10.16 9.08
C LEU A 143 3.16 10.93 10.38
N ALA A 144 4.23 11.12 11.17
CA ALA A 144 4.16 11.85 12.44
C ALA A 144 3.83 13.35 12.25
N LYS A 145 4.21 13.92 11.11
CA LYS A 145 3.99 15.34 10.78
C LYS A 145 2.77 15.57 9.88
N GLY A 146 2.20 14.53 9.28
CA GLY A 146 1.12 14.63 8.29
C GLY A 146 1.55 15.30 6.97
N LEU A 147 2.80 15.09 6.53
CA LEU A 147 3.35 15.71 5.33
C LEU A 147 2.90 14.95 4.07
N GLY A 148 2.00 15.53 3.29
CA GLY A 148 1.51 14.90 2.04
C GLY A 148 0.72 13.61 2.25
N MET A 149 0.43 13.25 3.51
CA MET A 149 -0.30 12.05 3.93
C MET A 149 -1.08 12.34 5.22
N GLN A 150 -2.02 11.46 5.56
CA GLN A 150 -2.76 11.57 6.81
C GLN A 150 -1.81 11.34 7.99
N LEU A 151 -1.98 12.15 9.04
CA LEU A 151 -1.23 11.98 10.28
C LEU A 151 -1.61 10.66 10.94
N ASP A 152 -0.60 9.84 11.25
CA ASP A 152 -0.76 8.53 11.89
C ASP A 152 0.43 8.24 12.81
N TYR A 153 0.24 8.37 14.12
CA TYR A 153 1.28 8.09 15.11
C TYR A 153 1.53 6.60 15.32
N VAL A 154 0.55 5.74 15.04
CA VAL A 154 0.69 4.28 15.15
C VAL A 154 1.61 3.77 14.05
N GLU A 155 1.31 4.15 12.81
CA GLU A 155 2.15 3.76 11.66
C GLU A 155 3.53 4.41 11.78
N ALA A 156 3.61 5.68 12.21
CA ALA A 156 4.89 6.33 12.47
C ALA A 156 5.73 5.60 13.52
N TYR A 157 5.12 5.20 14.65
CA TYR A 157 5.80 4.42 15.69
C TYR A 157 6.37 3.13 15.12
N MET A 158 5.56 2.39 14.35
CA MET A 158 5.98 1.13 13.74
C MET A 158 7.21 1.31 12.86
N TRP A 159 7.18 2.26 11.92
CA TRP A 159 8.32 2.50 11.03
C TRP A 159 9.57 2.99 11.76
N PHE A 160 9.42 3.84 12.78
CA PHE A 160 10.54 4.22 13.64
C PHE A 160 11.11 3.05 14.44
N ASP A 161 10.24 2.15 14.92
CA ASP A 161 10.66 0.96 15.65
C ASP A 161 11.48 0.03 14.76
N ILE A 162 10.99 -0.25 13.55
CA ILE A 162 11.70 -1.04 12.53
C ILE A 162 13.07 -0.44 12.21
N ALA A 163 13.12 0.86 11.91
CA ALA A 163 14.38 1.55 11.61
C ALA A 163 15.35 1.51 12.80
N SER A 164 14.84 1.66 14.02
CA SER A 164 15.65 1.64 15.24
C SER A 164 16.28 0.27 15.53
N MET A 165 15.54 -0.83 15.28
CA MET A 165 16.06 -2.20 15.44
C MET A 165 17.23 -2.48 14.49
N ARG A 166 17.31 -1.74 13.37
CA ARG A 166 18.35 -1.86 12.35
C ARG A 166 19.48 -0.85 12.51
N GLY A 167 19.53 -0.15 13.65
CA GLY A 167 20.66 0.71 14.04
C GLY A 167 20.44 2.21 13.82
N ASN A 168 19.25 2.66 13.40
CA ASN A 168 18.96 4.09 13.30
C ASN A 168 18.63 4.68 14.69
N GLU A 169 19.61 5.34 15.31
CA GLU A 169 19.46 5.94 16.64
C GLU A 169 18.46 7.11 16.66
N GLU A 170 18.41 7.91 15.60
CA GLU A 170 17.45 9.01 15.49
C GLU A 170 16.01 8.49 15.45
N ALA A 171 15.77 7.37 14.76
CA ALA A 171 14.48 6.71 14.74
C ALA A 171 14.06 6.25 16.14
N ARG A 172 15.01 5.77 16.97
CA ARG A 172 14.73 5.40 18.37
C ARG A 172 14.23 6.61 19.19
N GLU A 173 14.85 7.76 19.00
CA GLU A 173 14.44 9.00 19.69
C GLU A 173 13.06 9.46 19.22
N GLN A 174 12.83 9.51 17.91
CA GLN A 174 11.53 9.92 17.35
C GLN A 174 10.41 8.95 17.73
N ARG A 175 10.70 7.64 17.81
CA ARG A 175 9.77 6.63 18.35
C ARG A 175 9.30 7.00 19.76
N GLY A 176 10.22 7.45 20.61
CA GLY A 176 9.90 7.90 21.98
C GLY A 176 8.98 9.12 21.99
N LYS A 177 9.19 10.07 21.07
CA LYS A 177 8.36 11.29 20.94
C LYS A 177 6.96 10.99 20.42
N VAL A 178 6.82 10.14 19.40
CA VAL A 178 5.47 9.78 18.92
C VAL A 178 4.73 8.95 19.96
N ALA A 179 5.45 8.18 20.79
CA ALA A 179 4.82 7.38 21.83
C ALA A 179 4.14 8.21 22.93
N THR A 180 4.60 9.45 23.19
CA THR A 180 3.93 10.33 24.14
C THR A 180 2.63 10.93 23.59
N ASN A 181 2.42 10.88 22.27
CA ASN A 181 1.22 11.37 21.60
C ASN A 181 0.18 10.27 21.34
N SER A 182 0.47 9.01 21.71
CA SER A 182 -0.40 7.85 21.50
C SER A 182 -0.91 7.28 22.82
N THR A 183 -2.07 6.61 22.78
CA THR A 183 -2.61 5.86 23.92
C THR A 183 -1.89 4.53 24.13
N SER A 184 -2.04 3.94 25.32
CA SER A 184 -1.45 2.61 25.64
C SER A 184 -1.89 1.52 24.66
N ASN A 185 -3.16 1.53 24.26
CA ASN A 185 -3.74 0.53 23.35
C ASN A 185 -3.18 0.70 21.93
N GLU A 186 -3.04 1.95 21.46
CA GLU A 186 -2.44 2.26 20.17
C GLU A 186 -0.97 1.83 20.11
N LEU A 187 -0.22 2.00 21.21
CA LEU A 187 1.17 1.55 21.30
C LEU A 187 1.32 0.04 21.31
N GLU A 188 0.42 -0.67 21.98
CA GLU A 188 0.39 -2.14 21.95
C GLU A 188 0.12 -2.65 20.53
N TYR A 189 -0.84 -2.03 19.84
CA TYR A 189 -1.13 -2.35 18.45
C TYR A 189 0.05 -2.01 17.52
N ALA A 190 0.69 -0.85 17.66
CA ALA A 190 1.84 -0.46 16.86
C ALA A 190 2.99 -1.48 16.99
N LYS A 191 3.29 -1.93 18.22
CA LYS A 191 4.32 -2.96 18.47
C LYS A 191 3.98 -4.29 17.82
N LYS A 192 2.71 -4.71 17.89
CA LYS A 192 2.24 -5.93 17.22
C LYS A 192 2.40 -5.82 15.71
N ALA A 193 1.98 -4.68 15.14
CA ALA A 193 2.12 -4.40 13.73
C ALA A 193 3.59 -4.37 13.27
N THR A 194 4.51 -3.88 14.10
CA THR A 194 5.96 -3.97 13.82
C THR A 194 6.39 -5.41 13.58
N GLN A 195 5.98 -6.33 14.47
CA GLN A 195 6.35 -7.75 14.34
C GLN A 195 5.74 -8.38 13.08
N GLU A 196 4.48 -8.08 12.79
CA GLU A 196 3.80 -8.56 11.59
C GLU A 196 4.46 -8.02 10.31
N CYS A 197 4.81 -6.74 10.30
CA CYS A 197 5.49 -6.09 9.19
C CYS A 197 6.87 -6.71 8.92
N ILE A 198 7.67 -6.94 9.96
CA ILE A 198 8.97 -7.61 9.85
C ILE A 198 8.78 -9.05 9.34
N ALA A 199 7.76 -9.77 9.83
CA ALA A 199 7.46 -11.13 9.36
C ALA A 199 7.06 -11.20 7.87
N LYS A 200 6.51 -10.10 7.33
CA LYS A 200 6.17 -9.94 5.90
C LYS A 200 7.30 -9.37 5.06
N ASP A 201 8.52 -9.25 5.59
CA ASP A 201 9.65 -8.62 4.91
C ASP A 201 9.30 -7.20 4.42
N TYR A 202 8.65 -6.44 5.30
CA TYR A 202 8.24 -5.04 5.10
C TYR A 202 7.17 -4.80 4.03
N ARG A 203 6.59 -5.86 3.44
CA ARG A 203 5.54 -5.71 2.42
C ARG A 203 4.16 -5.51 3.06
N GLU A 204 3.39 -4.59 2.49
CA GLU A 204 2.00 -4.32 2.89
C GLU A 204 1.86 -4.01 4.39
N CYS A 205 2.78 -3.20 4.93
CA CYS A 205 2.82 -2.87 6.35
C CYS A 205 1.84 -1.77 6.78
N ALA A 206 0.82 -1.46 5.98
CA ALA A 206 -0.13 -0.41 6.30
C ALA A 206 -0.93 -0.77 7.56
N THR A 207 -0.64 -0.07 8.66
CA THR A 207 -1.40 -0.17 9.90
C THR A 207 -2.59 0.76 9.79
N ALA A 208 -3.63 0.37 9.05
CA ALA A 208 -4.92 0.97 9.30
C ALA A 208 -5.30 0.56 10.73
N ALA A 209 -5.03 1.44 11.70
CA ALA A 209 -5.62 1.31 13.03
C ALA A 209 -7.12 1.02 12.82
N PRO A 210 -7.75 0.12 13.61
CA PRO A 210 -9.18 -0.05 13.51
C PRO A 210 -9.82 1.29 13.86
N GLY A 211 -10.16 2.06 12.81
CA GLY A 211 -11.04 3.20 12.92
C GLY A 211 -12.39 2.72 13.46
N PRO A 212 -13.28 3.65 13.84
CA PRO A 212 -14.65 3.30 14.19
C PRO A 212 -15.22 2.35 13.12
N ILE A 213 -16.04 1.39 13.52
CA ILE A 213 -16.64 0.27 12.74
C ILE A 213 -16.91 0.58 11.24
N TRP A 214 -17.20 1.83 10.91
CA TRP A 214 -17.21 2.39 9.56
C TRP A 214 -15.97 2.12 8.68
N SER A 215 -14.73 2.05 9.21
CA SER A 215 -13.54 1.70 8.41
C SER A 215 -13.56 0.24 7.97
N PHE A 216 -13.96 -0.65 8.89
CA PHE A 216 -14.16 -2.07 8.60
C PHE A 216 -15.28 -2.28 7.56
N LEU A 217 -16.39 -1.53 7.69
CA LEU A 217 -17.48 -1.57 6.71
C LEU A 217 -17.06 -1.03 5.34
N ARG A 218 -16.24 0.04 5.28
CA ARG A 218 -15.69 0.60 4.04
C ARG A 218 -14.78 -0.42 3.33
N ASP A 219 -13.89 -1.07 4.07
CA ASP A 219 -12.91 -1.99 3.49
C ASP A 219 -13.59 -3.31 3.06
N CYS A 220 -14.60 -3.76 3.82
CA CYS A 220 -15.45 -4.90 3.45
C CYS A 220 -16.32 -4.58 2.21
N TRP A 221 -16.80 -3.35 2.09
CA TRP A 221 -17.54 -2.89 0.91
C TRP A 221 -16.63 -2.75 -0.33
N ALA A 222 -15.42 -2.20 -0.17
CA ALA A 222 -14.44 -2.12 -1.24
C ALA A 222 -14.03 -3.50 -1.77
N PHE A 223 -13.90 -4.48 -0.88
CA PHE A 223 -13.62 -5.89 -1.22
C PHE A 223 -14.79 -6.56 -1.97
N LEU A 224 -16.04 -6.26 -1.59
CA LEU A 224 -17.21 -6.86 -2.22
C LEU A 224 -17.63 -6.20 -3.54
N TYR A 225 -17.32 -4.90 -3.74
CA TYR A 225 -17.91 -4.12 -4.85
C TYR A 225 -16.90 -3.39 -5.75
N GLY A 226 -15.59 -3.46 -5.49
CA GLY A 226 -14.56 -3.07 -6.46
C GLY A 226 -14.59 -1.61 -6.92
N ASN A 227 -13.93 -0.74 -6.13
CA ASN A 227 -13.40 0.61 -6.44
C ASN A 227 -14.23 1.90 -6.21
N SER A 228 -13.43 2.92 -5.83
CA SER A 228 -13.56 4.39 -5.85
C SER A 228 -14.54 5.10 -4.90
N VAL A 229 -13.97 5.95 -4.04
CA VAL A 229 -14.60 6.72 -2.96
C VAL A 229 -15.56 7.82 -3.47
N GLU A 230 -15.52 8.17 -4.76
CA GLU A 230 -16.37 9.22 -5.33
C GLU A 230 -17.83 8.79 -5.58
N ASP A 231 -18.14 7.49 -5.58
CA ASP A 231 -19.51 6.99 -5.77
C ASP A 231 -20.31 6.90 -4.45
N PHE A 232 -19.67 7.07 -3.30
CA PHE A 232 -20.30 6.81 -2.00
C PHE A 232 -21.34 7.88 -1.62
N VAL A 233 -21.11 9.15 -1.99
CA VAL A 233 -22.06 10.23 -1.68
C VAL A 233 -23.27 10.19 -2.63
N SER A 234 -23.06 9.74 -3.87
CA SER A 234 -24.13 9.58 -4.85
C SER A 234 -25.02 8.36 -4.57
N ASN A 235 -24.44 7.25 -4.07
CA ASN A 235 -25.19 6.01 -3.79
C ASN A 235 -25.92 6.00 -2.44
N LEU A 236 -25.49 6.78 -1.46
CA LEU A 236 -26.25 6.91 -0.20
C LEU A 236 -27.62 7.57 -0.45
N PHE A 237 -27.69 8.51 -1.40
CA PHE A 237 -28.93 9.18 -1.79
C PHE A 237 -29.92 8.20 -2.47
N ILE A 238 -29.41 7.27 -3.28
CA ILE A 238 -30.22 6.22 -3.94
C ILE A 238 -30.73 5.21 -2.91
N TYR A 239 -29.91 4.83 -1.93
CA TYR A 239 -30.32 3.89 -0.87
C TYR A 239 -31.44 4.44 0.03
N PHE A 240 -31.40 5.73 0.39
CA PHE A 240 -32.42 6.32 1.26
C PHE A 240 -33.71 6.73 0.54
N LEU A 241 -33.68 7.03 -0.76
CA LEU A 241 -34.88 7.45 -1.50
C LEU A 241 -35.49 6.35 -2.37
N VAL A 242 -34.66 5.56 -3.08
CA VAL A 242 -35.16 4.65 -4.12
C VAL A 242 -35.51 3.28 -3.54
N VAL A 243 -34.74 2.77 -2.57
CA VAL A 243 -34.99 1.45 -1.97
C VAL A 243 -36.34 1.41 -1.22
N PRO A 244 -36.72 2.42 -0.40
CA PRO A 244 -38.04 2.41 0.25
C PRO A 244 -39.21 2.53 -0.75
N LEU A 245 -39.04 3.32 -1.82
CA LEU A 245 -40.05 3.46 -2.88
C LEU A 245 -40.21 2.16 -3.68
N PHE A 246 -39.10 1.47 -3.97
CA PHE A 246 -39.13 0.19 -4.65
C PHE A 246 -39.75 -0.90 -3.77
N LEU A 247 -39.41 -0.94 -2.48
CA LEU A 247 -39.97 -1.92 -1.55
C LEU A 247 -41.48 -1.72 -1.36
N THR A 248 -41.94 -0.47 -1.23
CA THR A 248 -43.37 -0.15 -1.12
C THR A 248 -44.13 -0.45 -2.41
N TYR A 249 -43.52 -0.23 -3.58
CA TYR A 249 -44.08 -0.60 -4.87
C TYR A 249 -44.24 -2.13 -5.02
N VAL A 250 -43.20 -2.90 -4.71
CA VAL A 250 -43.23 -4.37 -4.79
C VAL A 250 -44.22 -4.96 -3.79
N LEU A 251 -44.27 -4.45 -2.56
CA LEU A 251 -45.27 -4.84 -1.56
C LEU A 251 -46.70 -4.45 -1.98
N GLY A 252 -46.86 -3.31 -2.67
CA GLY A 252 -48.13 -2.87 -3.23
C GLY A 252 -48.64 -3.82 -4.33
N LEU A 253 -47.75 -4.22 -5.25
CA LEU A 253 -48.07 -5.19 -6.29
C LEU A 253 -48.41 -6.57 -5.72
N LEU A 254 -47.69 -7.03 -4.70
CA LEU A 254 -47.98 -8.27 -3.97
C LEU A 254 -49.36 -8.24 -3.30
N LYS A 255 -49.73 -7.11 -2.66
CA LYS A 255 -51.07 -6.94 -2.08
C LYS A 255 -52.17 -6.97 -3.14
N ALA A 256 -51.97 -6.28 -4.27
CA ALA A 256 -52.93 -6.29 -5.38
C ALA A 256 -53.10 -7.69 -5.98
N PHE A 257 -52.00 -8.43 -6.11
CA PHE A 257 -52.01 -9.80 -6.63
C PHE A 257 -52.73 -10.78 -5.70
N VAL A 258 -52.55 -10.66 -4.38
CA VAL A 258 -53.29 -11.46 -3.39
C VAL A 258 -54.79 -11.14 -3.45
N VAL A 259 -55.19 -9.86 -3.56
CA VAL A 259 -56.61 -9.50 -3.70
C VAL A 259 -57.21 -10.08 -4.99
N PHE A 260 -56.46 -10.13 -6.08
CA PHE A 260 -56.91 -10.71 -7.34
C PHE A 260 -57.05 -12.24 -7.29
N LEU A 261 -56.17 -12.93 -6.56
CA LEU A 261 -56.25 -14.39 -6.40
C LEU A 261 -57.36 -14.85 -5.45
N PHE A 262 -57.79 -14.00 -4.53
CA PHE A 262 -58.84 -14.30 -3.54
C PHE A 262 -60.13 -13.50 -3.75
N ALA A 263 -60.27 -12.79 -4.87
CA ALA A 263 -61.52 -12.12 -5.24
C ALA A 263 -62.56 -13.20 -5.60
N PRO A 264 -63.69 -13.29 -4.89
CA PRO A 264 -64.76 -14.20 -5.26
C PRO A 264 -65.33 -13.80 -6.63
N PRO A 265 -65.76 -14.77 -7.46
CA PRO A 265 -66.34 -14.47 -8.76
C PRO A 265 -67.59 -13.60 -8.60
N VAL A 266 -67.67 -12.53 -9.40
CA VAL A 266 -68.80 -11.62 -9.42
C VAL A 266 -69.95 -12.30 -10.16
N ASP A 267 -70.88 -12.88 -9.41
CA ASP A 267 -72.12 -13.42 -9.94
C ASP A 267 -73.10 -12.28 -10.25
N HIS A 268 -73.26 -11.98 -11.53
CA HIS A 268 -74.31 -11.09 -12.03
C HIS A 268 -75.64 -11.85 -12.17
N HIS A 269 -76.32 -12.18 -11.07
CA HIS A 269 -77.77 -12.43 -11.12
C HIS A 269 -78.45 -12.07 -9.80
N GLY A 270 -79.36 -11.10 -9.86
CA GLY A 270 -80.19 -10.72 -8.73
C GLY A 270 -81.32 -11.71 -8.46
N LYS A 271 -81.71 -11.84 -7.18
CA LYS A 271 -83.06 -11.65 -6.63
C LYS A 271 -83.16 -12.15 -5.18
N VAL A 272 -83.56 -11.23 -4.30
CA VAL A 272 -84.62 -11.28 -3.27
C VAL A 272 -85.08 -12.64 -2.70
N GLY A 273 -85.13 -12.73 -1.35
CA GLY A 273 -86.02 -13.61 -0.56
C GLY A 273 -85.26 -14.38 0.54
N SER A 274 -85.24 -13.92 1.80
CA SER A 274 -86.21 -14.14 2.90
C SER A 274 -86.01 -15.41 3.74
N SER A 275 -85.97 -15.19 5.07
CA SER A 275 -86.48 -16.01 6.19
C SER A 275 -85.79 -17.30 6.65
N GLY A 276 -85.68 -17.41 7.99
CA GLY A 276 -85.64 -18.66 8.78
C GLY A 276 -84.22 -19.02 9.25
N SER A 277 -83.83 -18.79 10.50
CA SER A 277 -84.27 -19.39 11.78
C SER A 277 -83.78 -20.84 11.98
N ASP A 278 -83.07 -20.99 13.11
CA ASP A 278 -83.02 -22.14 14.02
C ASP A 278 -81.86 -23.15 13.91
N ASP A 279 -81.05 -23.09 14.97
CA ASP A 279 -80.67 -24.15 15.91
C ASP A 279 -79.66 -25.24 15.52
N GLY A 280 -78.60 -25.28 16.36
CA GLY A 280 -78.32 -26.49 17.15
C GLY A 280 -77.00 -27.22 16.92
N GLY A 281 -76.24 -27.40 18.02
CA GLY A 281 -75.33 -28.54 18.24
C GLY A 281 -73.85 -28.29 17.95
N THR A 282 -73.01 -27.94 18.94
CA THR A 282 -72.26 -28.81 19.88
C THR A 282 -71.06 -29.59 19.31
N ALA A 283 -69.94 -29.48 20.04
CA ALA A 283 -68.71 -30.31 20.08
C ALA A 283 -67.47 -29.56 19.54
N ASP A 284 -66.63 -28.93 20.37
CA ASP A 284 -65.75 -29.44 21.44
C ASP A 284 -64.39 -29.98 20.92
N SER A 285 -63.36 -29.78 21.74
CA SER A 285 -61.90 -29.89 21.55
C SER A 285 -61.24 -28.69 20.83
N GLY A 286 -60.27 -28.00 21.39
CA GLY A 286 -59.50 -28.18 22.62
C GLY A 286 -58.14 -27.51 22.44
N PHE A 287 -57.74 -26.75 23.46
CA PHE A 287 -56.40 -26.20 23.72
C PHE A 287 -55.96 -24.92 22.98
N GLY A 288 -56.19 -23.81 23.69
CA GLY A 288 -55.30 -22.65 23.66
C GLY A 288 -54.13 -22.81 24.62
N PHE A 289 -53.09 -21.98 24.42
CA PHE A 289 -52.16 -21.59 25.46
C PHE A 289 -52.00 -20.08 25.43
N ASN A 290 -52.31 -19.49 26.58
CA ASN A 290 -52.16 -18.08 26.92
C ASN A 290 -50.79 -17.84 27.56
N PHE A 291 -50.33 -16.59 27.43
CA PHE A 291 -49.08 -16.02 27.90
C PHE A 291 -48.89 -16.08 29.43
N GLY A 292 -47.64 -16.05 29.87
CA GLY A 292 -47.25 -15.77 31.26
C GLY A 292 -45.90 -15.06 31.32
N PHE A 293 -45.93 -13.73 31.42
CA PHE A 293 -44.86 -12.90 31.99
C PHE A 293 -44.78 -13.17 33.50
N GLY A 294 -43.57 -13.18 34.05
CA GLY A 294 -43.32 -13.27 35.50
C GLY A 294 -42.17 -12.35 35.91
N ASP A 295 -42.55 -11.27 36.61
CA ASP A 295 -41.69 -10.36 37.37
C ASP A 295 -41.32 -10.96 38.75
N GLY A 296 -40.26 -10.38 39.36
CA GLY A 296 -39.90 -10.49 40.79
C GLY A 296 -38.45 -10.98 40.98
N GLY A 297 -37.51 -10.29 41.64
CA GLY A 297 -37.60 -9.28 42.69
C GLY A 297 -37.01 -9.86 43.99
N GLY A 298 -35.99 -9.21 44.58
CA GLY A 298 -35.73 -9.29 46.03
C GLY A 298 -34.38 -9.86 46.52
N ASP A 299 -33.54 -8.92 46.99
CA ASP A 299 -32.83 -8.87 48.28
C ASP A 299 -31.65 -9.79 48.67
N GLY A 300 -30.55 -9.13 49.09
CA GLY A 300 -30.15 -9.20 50.52
C GLY A 300 -28.69 -9.53 50.89
N GLY A 301 -27.94 -8.49 51.32
CA GLY A 301 -26.92 -8.50 52.40
C GLY A 301 -25.61 -9.29 52.20
N GLY A 302 -24.43 -8.92 52.70
CA GLY A 302 -23.97 -7.88 53.62
C GLY A 302 -22.62 -8.30 54.24
N GLY A 303 -21.79 -7.32 54.64
CA GLY A 303 -20.59 -7.46 55.50
C GLY A 303 -19.29 -7.82 54.76
N GLY A 304 -18.11 -7.27 55.05
CA GLY A 304 -17.63 -6.39 56.12
C GLY A 304 -16.15 -6.71 56.42
N ASP A 305 -15.35 -5.66 56.68
CA ASP A 305 -14.03 -5.60 57.35
C ASP A 305 -12.80 -6.26 56.66
N GLY A 306 -11.56 -5.78 56.73
CA GLY A 306 -10.92 -4.68 57.46
C GLY A 306 -9.38 -4.92 57.54
N GLY A 307 -8.59 -3.86 57.77
CA GLY A 307 -7.15 -3.88 58.13
C GLY A 307 -6.18 -4.00 56.94
N GLY A 308 -5.11 -3.21 56.79
CA GLY A 308 -4.27 -2.55 57.80
C GLY A 308 -2.89 -3.17 57.76
N ASP A 309 -1.95 -2.53 57.06
CA ASP A 309 -0.51 -2.34 57.34
C ASP A 309 0.21 -1.72 56.12
#